data_AF-W4SBG1-F1
#
_entry.id   AF-W4SBG1-F1
#
_cell.length_a   1.000
_cell.length_b   1.000
_cell.length_c   1.000
_cell.angle_alpha   90.00
_cell.angle_beta   90.00
_cell.angle_gamma   90.00
#
_symmetry.space_group_name_H-M   'P 1'
#
loop_
_entity.id
_entity.type
_entity.pdbx_description
1 polymer ?
#
loop_
_entity_poly.entity_id
_entity_poly.type
_entity_poly.pdbx_seq_one_letter_code
_entity_poly.pdbx_strand_id
1 'polypeptide(L)'
;NPSLGAQLGLSPSRLLLQPPMLQRPLGLGLPADTRGRLVALEWLLWQVGGLGPMSGQMAHFSVYAQETIPYAVDRCKTEVRRLHRVLDQRLAEHSFVAGAEYGIADMASYPWFEVCGDLKPDYAAFPHLRRWQGAIAARPAVQRAYALKEQVNPNAGRPLSDEERQHMFGRR
;
A
#
# COMPACT_ATOMS: atom_id res chain seq x y z
N ASN A 1 -25.22 17.01 -8.52
CA ASN A 1 -25.16 17.86 -7.31
C ASN A 1 -23.78 17.67 -6.68
N PRO A 2 -22.80 18.55 -6.96
CA PRO A 2 -21.43 18.36 -6.52
C PRO A 2 -21.30 18.88 -5.09
N SER A 3 -21.58 18.05 -4.08
CA SER A 3 -21.43 18.48 -2.69
C SER A 3 -21.14 17.30 -1.76
N LEU A 4 -19.86 17.14 -1.42
CA LEU A 4 -19.39 17.02 -0.03
C LEU A 4 -17.87 16.89 0.05
N GLY A 5 -17.21 16.35 -0.99
CA GLY A 5 -15.77 16.06 -0.96
C GLY A 5 -14.84 17.28 -0.93
N ALA A 6 -15.32 18.44 -1.38
CA ALA A 6 -14.48 19.63 -1.60
C ALA A 6 -14.32 20.55 -0.37
N GLN A 7 -15.04 20.33 0.74
CA GLN A 7 -15.10 21.32 1.84
C GLN A 7 -14.22 21.04 3.06
N LEU A 8 -13.49 19.92 3.15
CA LEU A 8 -12.78 19.57 4.40
C LEU A 8 -11.26 19.40 4.32
N GLY A 9 -10.63 19.45 3.14
CA GLY A 9 -9.16 19.38 3.04
C GLY A 9 -8.55 18.18 3.79
N LEU A 10 -9.28 17.07 3.89
CA LEU A 10 -8.85 15.90 4.65
C LEU A 10 -8.08 14.96 3.73
N SER A 11 -6.79 14.77 4.07
CA SER A 11 -5.98 13.67 3.53
C SER A 11 -6.68 12.32 3.76
N PRO A 12 -6.55 11.32 2.87
CA PRO A 12 -7.16 9.99 3.01
C PRO A 12 -6.90 9.33 4.37
N SER A 13 -5.70 9.55 4.94
CA SER A 13 -5.33 9.03 6.27
C SER A 13 -6.17 9.62 7.40
N ARG A 14 -6.68 10.84 7.22
CA ARG A 14 -7.50 11.55 8.22
C ARG A 14 -8.99 11.17 8.12
N LEU A 15 -9.41 10.67 6.97
CA LEU A 15 -10.75 10.12 6.76
C LEU A 15 -10.92 8.78 7.48
N LEU A 16 -9.91 7.89 7.38
CA LEU A 16 -9.93 6.56 8.00
C LEU A 16 -9.95 6.56 9.54
N LEU A 17 -9.56 7.66 10.19
CA LEU A 17 -9.38 7.75 11.64
C LEU A 17 -10.53 8.44 12.40
N GLN A 18 -11.61 8.84 11.72
CA GLN A 18 -12.72 9.48 12.43
C GLN A 18 -13.57 8.46 13.22
N PRO A 19 -14.03 8.79 14.44
CA PRO A 19 -14.82 7.90 15.30
C PRO A 19 -16.06 7.26 14.63
N PRO A 20 -16.86 7.95 13.80
CA PRO A 20 -17.96 7.29 13.08
C PRO A 20 -17.51 6.29 12.01
N MET A 21 -16.29 6.42 11.46
CA MET A 21 -15.74 5.48 10.46
C MET A 21 -15.19 4.20 11.11
N LEU A 22 -14.78 4.26 12.38
CA LEU A 22 -14.37 3.10 13.17
C LEU A 22 -15.57 2.26 13.68
N GLN A 23 -16.75 2.87 13.81
CA GLN A 23 -17.91 2.22 14.44
C GLN A 23 -18.88 1.57 13.45
N ARG A 24 -18.94 2.03 12.19
CA ARG A 24 -19.87 1.50 11.18
C ARG A 24 -19.17 0.46 10.30
N PRO A 25 -19.64 -0.79 10.20
CA PRO A 25 -19.05 -1.77 9.31
C PRO A 25 -19.31 -1.30 7.87
N LEU A 26 -18.31 -0.71 7.23
CA LEU A 26 -18.36 -0.35 5.81
C LEU A 26 -18.34 -1.57 4.88
N GLY A 27 -18.54 -2.79 5.40
CA GLY A 27 -18.28 -4.02 4.64
C GLY A 27 -16.82 -4.15 4.18
N LEU A 28 -15.90 -3.35 4.74
CA LEU A 28 -14.48 -3.28 4.36
C LEU A 28 -13.64 -4.45 4.92
N GLY A 29 -14.26 -5.54 5.36
CA GLY A 29 -13.54 -6.68 5.96
C GLY A 29 -12.89 -6.35 7.31
N LEU A 30 -13.58 -5.59 8.16
CA LEU A 30 -13.23 -5.48 9.58
C LEU A 30 -13.93 -6.60 10.36
N PRO A 31 -13.23 -7.35 11.23
CA PRO A 31 -13.85 -8.37 12.07
C PRO A 31 -14.99 -7.81 12.93
N ALA A 32 -15.96 -8.65 13.28
CA ALA A 32 -17.08 -8.25 14.13
C ALA A 32 -16.67 -8.16 15.60
N ASP A 33 -15.76 -9.02 16.04
CA ASP A 33 -15.29 -9.09 17.42
C ASP A 33 -14.26 -8.00 17.73
N THR A 34 -14.27 -7.51 18.97
CA THR A 34 -13.41 -6.41 19.41
C THR A 34 -11.92 -6.72 19.24
N ARG A 35 -11.49 -7.97 19.51
CA ARG A 35 -10.08 -8.35 19.42
C ARG A 35 -9.61 -8.32 17.97
N GLY A 36 -10.35 -8.93 17.06
CA GLY A 36 -10.07 -8.93 15.63
C GLY A 36 -10.03 -7.52 15.05
N ARG A 37 -10.94 -6.62 15.49
CA ARG A 37 -10.91 -5.21 15.08
C ARG A 37 -9.63 -4.50 15.50
N LEU A 38 -9.19 -4.68 16.74
CA LEU A 38 -7.97 -4.04 17.24
C LEU A 38 -6.75 -4.51 16.45
N VAL A 39 -6.64 -5.81 16.18
CA VAL A 39 -5.56 -6.37 15.36
C VAL A 39 -5.62 -5.80 13.93
N ALA A 40 -6.79 -5.76 13.30
CA ALA A 40 -6.93 -5.20 11.96
C ALA A 40 -6.50 -3.72 11.90
N LEU A 41 -6.84 -2.93 12.91
CA LEU A 41 -6.45 -1.52 13.02
C LEU A 41 -4.96 -1.35 13.29
N GLU A 42 -4.37 -2.16 14.16
CA GLU A 42 -2.93 -2.16 14.42
C GLU A 42 -2.15 -2.35 13.12
N TRP A 43 -2.52 -3.35 12.32
CA TRP A 43 -1.86 -3.63 11.04
C TRP A 43 -2.16 -2.59 9.96
N LEU A 44 -3.35 -2.01 9.96
CA LEU A 44 -3.67 -0.87 9.10
C LEU A 44 -2.79 0.35 9.46
N LEU A 45 -2.62 0.66 10.74
CA LEU A 45 -1.76 1.74 11.20
C LEU A 45 -0.28 1.45 10.89
N TRP A 46 0.17 0.21 11.06
CA TRP A 46 1.50 -0.22 10.63
C TRP A 46 1.73 0.00 9.13
N GLN A 47 0.73 -0.29 8.29
CA GLN A 47 0.80 -0.03 6.86
C GLN A 47 0.90 1.47 6.56
N VAL A 48 0.04 2.29 7.18
CA VAL A 48 -0.01 3.74 6.97
C VAL A 48 1.26 4.45 7.47
N GLY A 49 1.84 3.98 8.58
CA GLY A 49 3.01 4.59 9.20
C GLY A 49 4.37 4.04 8.74
N GLY A 50 4.40 2.82 8.20
CA GLY A 50 5.64 2.12 7.84
C GLY A 50 5.68 1.73 6.38
N LEU A 51 4.97 0.66 6.01
CA LEU A 51 5.04 0.04 4.69
C LEU A 51 4.79 1.05 3.56
N GLY A 52 3.71 1.82 3.66
CA GLY A 52 3.34 2.78 2.61
C GLY A 52 4.37 3.89 2.41
N PRO A 53 4.65 4.72 3.43
CA PRO A 53 5.61 5.81 3.32
C PRO A 53 6.99 5.34 2.86
N MET A 54 7.52 4.24 3.42
CA MET A 54 8.87 3.77 3.05
C MET A 54 8.94 3.20 1.64
N SER A 55 7.89 2.51 1.18
CA SER A 55 7.80 2.04 -0.21
C SER A 55 7.68 3.20 -1.19
N GLY A 56 6.92 4.25 -0.84
CA GLY A 56 6.83 5.49 -1.61
C GLY A 56 8.17 6.21 -1.71
N GLN A 57 8.92 6.31 -0.61
CA GLN A 57 10.26 6.90 -0.62
C GLN A 57 11.25 6.07 -1.45
N MET A 58 11.21 4.74 -1.31
CA MET A 58 12.04 3.85 -2.13
C MET A 58 11.77 4.06 -3.63
N ALA A 59 10.49 4.12 -4.03
CA ALA A 59 10.11 4.41 -5.41
C ALA A 59 10.55 5.81 -5.85
N HIS A 60 10.39 6.82 -5.01
CA HIS A 60 10.82 8.19 -5.30
C HIS A 60 12.33 8.27 -5.60
N PHE A 61 13.17 7.78 -4.70
CA PHE A 61 14.62 7.84 -4.88
C PHE A 61 15.15 6.91 -5.98
N SER A 62 14.41 5.86 -6.34
CA SER A 62 14.84 4.91 -7.38
C SER A 62 14.38 5.30 -8.79
N VAL A 63 13.21 5.95 -8.92
CA VAL A 63 12.55 6.17 -10.22
C VAL A 63 12.40 7.65 -10.55
N TYR A 64 12.11 8.49 -9.55
CA TYR A 64 11.67 9.87 -9.81
C TYR A 64 12.72 10.94 -9.52
N ALA A 65 13.63 10.72 -8.56
CA ALA A 65 14.68 11.66 -8.19
C ALA A 65 15.55 12.06 -9.40
N GLN A 66 15.84 13.36 -9.53
CA GLN A 66 16.63 13.91 -10.64
C GLN A 66 18.08 13.44 -10.61
N GLU A 67 18.62 13.29 -9.41
CA GLU A 67 19.96 12.79 -9.16
C GLU A 67 19.87 11.52 -8.32
N THR A 68 20.76 10.56 -8.61
CA THR A 68 20.85 9.36 -7.79
C THR A 68 21.59 9.69 -6.50
N ILE A 69 20.95 9.43 -5.36
CA ILE A 69 21.54 9.56 -4.03
C ILE A 69 21.69 8.15 -3.45
N PRO A 70 22.87 7.49 -3.60
CA PRO A 70 23.05 6.07 -3.25
C PRO A 70 22.61 5.75 -1.82
N TYR A 71 23.02 6.58 -0.86
CA TYR A 71 22.65 6.41 0.55
C TYR A 71 21.12 6.44 0.78
N ALA A 72 20.40 7.33 0.11
CA ALA A 72 18.95 7.43 0.27
C ALA A 72 18.24 6.20 -0.31
N VAL A 73 18.69 5.73 -1.47
CA VAL A 73 18.19 4.51 -2.11
C VAL A 73 18.44 3.31 -1.20
N ASP A 74 19.66 3.12 -0.71
CA ASP A 74 20.04 1.98 0.12
C ASP A 74 19.33 1.97 1.47
N ARG A 75 19.18 3.14 2.10
CA ARG A 75 18.40 3.30 3.34
C ARG A 75 16.95 2.88 3.13
N CYS A 76 16.30 3.36 2.07
CA CYS A 76 14.90 3.04 1.80
C CYS A 76 14.72 1.56 1.45
N LYS A 77 15.60 0.99 0.61
CA LYS A 77 15.59 -0.44 0.28
C LYS A 77 15.76 -1.32 1.52
N THR A 78 16.70 -0.96 2.41
CA THR A 78 16.94 -1.69 3.66
C THR A 78 15.70 -1.70 4.55
N GLU A 79 15.06 -0.54 4.72
CA GLU A 79 13.86 -0.43 5.56
C GLU A 79 12.64 -1.13 4.95
N VAL A 80 12.42 -1.01 3.64
CA VAL A 80 11.36 -1.76 2.94
C VAL A 80 11.59 -3.27 3.08
N ARG A 81 12.83 -3.75 2.94
CA ARG A 81 13.17 -5.16 3.16
C ARG A 81 12.90 -5.60 4.61
N ARG A 82 13.16 -4.74 5.60
CA ARG A 82 12.84 -5.01 7.01
C ARG A 82 11.32 -5.12 7.22
N LEU A 83 10.53 -4.23 6.60
CA LEU A 83 9.07 -4.25 6.67
C LEU A 83 8.49 -5.48 5.97
N HIS A 84 9.05 -5.92 4.85
CA HIS A 84 8.71 -7.19 4.22
C HIS A 84 8.96 -8.38 5.13
N ARG A 85 10.09 -8.39 5.87
CA ARG A 85 10.38 -9.43 6.85
C ARG A 85 9.35 -9.47 7.98
N VAL A 86 8.97 -8.32 8.52
CA VAL A 86 7.93 -8.22 9.57
C VAL A 86 6.62 -8.81 9.07
N LEU A 87 6.21 -8.45 7.85
CA LEU A 87 4.98 -8.96 7.26
C LEU A 87 5.07 -10.46 6.94
N ASP A 88 6.20 -10.94 6.43
CA ASP A 88 6.41 -12.37 6.15
C ASP A 88 6.33 -13.21 7.43
N GLN A 89 6.94 -12.76 8.53
CA GLN A 89 6.85 -13.41 9.84
C GLN A 89 5.40 -13.47 10.34
N ARG A 90 4.66 -12.35 10.23
CA ARG A 90 3.23 -12.32 10.57
C ARG A 90 2.44 -13.33 9.74
N LEU A 91 2.75 -13.42 8.47
CA LEU A 91 2.09 -14.28 7.49
C LEU A 91 2.53 -15.75 7.59
N ALA A 92 3.57 -16.07 8.34
CA ALA A 92 3.92 -17.45 8.67
C ALA A 92 2.86 -18.09 9.56
N GLU A 93 2.26 -17.31 10.45
CA GLU A 93 1.29 -17.76 11.45
C GLU A 93 -0.17 -17.54 11.02
N HIS A 94 -0.41 -16.66 10.04
CA HIS A 94 -1.75 -16.27 9.62
C HIS A 94 -1.92 -16.27 8.09
N SER A 95 -3.13 -16.61 7.64
CA SER A 95 -3.50 -16.58 6.22
C SER A 95 -3.48 -15.16 5.64
N PHE A 96 -3.92 -14.18 6.44
CA PHE A 96 -4.03 -12.76 6.12
C PHE A 96 -3.47 -11.92 7.26
N VAL A 97 -3.20 -10.64 7.01
CA VAL A 97 -2.44 -9.79 7.94
C VAL A 97 -3.12 -9.70 9.31
N ALA A 98 -4.45 -9.56 9.33
CA ALA A 98 -5.22 -9.45 10.57
C ALA A 98 -5.67 -10.81 11.16
N GLY A 99 -5.40 -11.94 10.49
CA GLY A 99 -5.79 -13.27 10.98
C GLY A 99 -6.18 -14.24 9.87
N ALA A 100 -7.27 -14.99 10.07
CA ALA A 100 -7.70 -16.04 9.15
C ALA A 100 -8.43 -15.50 7.90
N GLU A 101 -9.00 -14.30 7.98
CA GLU A 101 -9.85 -13.72 6.93
C GLU A 101 -9.21 -12.49 6.28
N TYR A 102 -9.47 -12.31 4.99
CA TYR A 102 -9.04 -11.15 4.22
C TYR A 102 -9.77 -9.88 4.67
N GLY A 103 -9.02 -8.81 4.95
CA GLY A 103 -9.60 -7.57 5.46
C GLY A 103 -8.92 -6.29 4.99
N ILE A 104 -9.31 -5.17 5.61
CA ILE A 104 -8.84 -3.83 5.24
C ILE A 104 -7.31 -3.67 5.33
N ALA A 105 -6.66 -4.33 6.29
CA ALA A 105 -5.22 -4.29 6.43
C ALA A 105 -4.52 -4.94 5.21
N ASP A 106 -5.08 -6.02 4.68
CA ASP A 106 -4.60 -6.65 3.46
C ASP A 106 -4.85 -5.76 2.23
N MET A 107 -6.05 -5.21 2.11
CA MET A 107 -6.44 -4.29 1.03
C MET A 107 -5.52 -3.07 0.97
N ALA A 108 -5.16 -2.51 2.13
CA ALA A 108 -4.30 -1.33 2.21
C ALA A 108 -2.82 -1.66 1.95
N SER A 109 -2.36 -2.85 2.32
CA SER A 109 -0.96 -3.27 2.18
C SER A 109 -0.63 -3.77 0.77
N TYR A 110 -1.55 -4.54 0.16
CA TYR A 110 -1.31 -5.24 -1.11
C TYR A 110 -0.84 -4.34 -2.27
N PRO A 111 -1.42 -3.15 -2.51
CA PRO A 111 -1.03 -2.31 -3.64
C PRO A 111 0.44 -1.86 -3.61
N TRP A 112 1.06 -1.74 -2.43
CA TRP A 112 2.43 -1.26 -2.30
C TRP A 112 3.48 -2.20 -2.90
N PHE A 113 3.12 -3.46 -3.10
CA PHE A 113 3.99 -4.45 -3.71
C PHE A 113 4.00 -4.40 -5.24
N GLU A 114 2.98 -3.81 -5.84
CA GLU A 114 2.84 -3.63 -7.29
C GLU A 114 3.39 -2.27 -7.76
N VAL A 115 3.34 -1.25 -6.89
CA VAL A 115 3.80 0.12 -7.21
C VAL A 115 5.32 0.21 -7.37
N CYS A 116 6.07 -0.68 -6.73
CA CYS A 116 7.52 -0.61 -6.72
C CYS A 116 8.21 -1.20 -7.97
N GLY A 117 7.45 -1.66 -8.99
CA GLY A 117 8.00 -2.08 -10.29
C GLY A 117 9.05 -3.20 -10.16
N ASP A 118 10.27 -2.96 -10.63
CA ASP A 118 11.41 -3.90 -10.54
C ASP A 118 11.93 -4.09 -9.10
N LEU A 119 11.49 -3.26 -8.15
CA LEU A 119 11.86 -3.37 -6.73
C LEU A 119 10.93 -4.36 -6.02
N LYS A 120 10.74 -5.53 -6.64
CA LYS A 120 9.92 -6.60 -6.06
C LYS A 120 10.52 -7.09 -4.76
N PRO A 121 9.69 -7.55 -3.80
CA PRO A 121 10.19 -8.29 -2.66
C PRO A 121 11.06 -9.45 -3.08
N ASP A 122 12.04 -9.76 -2.24
CA ASP A 122 12.80 -10.99 -2.34
C ASP A 122 11.92 -12.17 -1.92
N TYR A 123 11.15 -12.69 -2.86
CA TYR A 123 10.21 -13.78 -2.61
C TYR A 123 10.88 -15.12 -2.28
N ALA A 124 12.18 -15.26 -2.55
CA ALA A 124 12.93 -16.43 -2.08
C ALA A 124 13.17 -16.32 -0.57
N ALA A 125 13.49 -15.12 -0.08
CA ALA A 125 13.64 -14.87 1.36
C ALA A 125 12.30 -14.75 2.11
N PHE A 126 11.20 -14.40 1.43
CA PHE A 126 9.89 -14.13 2.03
C PHE A 126 8.77 -14.98 1.40
N PRO A 127 8.75 -16.29 1.65
CA PRO A 127 7.81 -17.22 1.01
C PRO A 127 6.36 -17.03 1.46
N HIS A 128 6.11 -16.61 2.70
CA HIS A 128 4.75 -16.41 3.22
C HIS A 128 4.13 -15.14 2.64
N LEU A 129 4.95 -14.11 2.45
CA LEU A 129 4.59 -12.91 1.70
C LEU A 129 4.21 -13.26 0.25
N ARG A 130 5.01 -14.09 -0.43
CA ARG A 130 4.72 -14.56 -1.79
C ARG A 130 3.37 -15.28 -1.85
N ARG A 131 3.12 -16.21 -0.93
CA ARG A 131 1.85 -16.94 -0.84
C ARG A 131 0.68 -15.99 -0.63
N TRP A 132 0.78 -15.07 0.32
CA TRP A 132 -0.27 -14.09 0.61
C TRP A 132 -0.60 -13.20 -0.60
N GLN A 133 0.42 -12.71 -1.31
CA GLN A 133 0.19 -11.94 -2.53
C GLN A 133 -0.51 -12.75 -3.62
N GLY A 134 -0.10 -14.00 -3.82
CA GLY A 134 -0.76 -14.89 -4.78
C GLY A 134 -2.23 -15.13 -4.44
N ALA A 135 -2.54 -15.33 -3.15
CA ALA A 135 -3.90 -15.51 -2.68
C ALA A 135 -4.77 -14.27 -2.93
N ILE A 136 -4.22 -13.06 -2.77
CA ILE A 136 -4.94 -11.81 -3.06
C ILE A 136 -5.08 -11.56 -4.56
N ALA A 137 -4.02 -11.79 -5.34
CA ALA A 137 -4.02 -11.62 -6.80
C ALA A 137 -5.05 -12.54 -7.50
N ALA A 138 -5.31 -13.72 -6.93
CA ALA A 138 -6.31 -14.66 -7.44
C ALA A 138 -7.76 -14.20 -7.21
N ARG A 139 -8.01 -13.15 -6.42
CA ARG A 139 -9.37 -12.68 -6.12
C ARG A 139 -9.98 -11.98 -7.34
N PRO A 140 -11.20 -12.35 -7.78
CA PRO A 140 -11.83 -11.73 -8.96
C PRO A 140 -11.98 -10.20 -8.86
N ALA A 141 -12.22 -9.67 -7.66
CA ALA A 141 -12.31 -8.23 -7.44
C ALA A 141 -10.97 -7.51 -7.67
N VAL A 142 -9.86 -8.14 -7.26
CA VAL A 142 -8.50 -7.60 -7.47
C VAL A 142 -8.17 -7.64 -8.96
N GLN A 143 -8.43 -8.76 -9.63
CA GLN A 143 -8.23 -8.87 -11.08
C GLN A 143 -8.99 -7.82 -11.87
N ARG A 144 -10.28 -7.60 -11.55
CA ARG A 144 -11.08 -6.52 -12.17
C ARG A 144 -10.50 -5.14 -11.91
N ALA A 145 -10.06 -4.85 -10.68
CA ALA A 145 -9.48 -3.55 -10.35
C ALA A 145 -8.18 -3.30 -11.15
N TYR A 146 -7.31 -4.31 -11.26
CA TYR A 146 -6.04 -4.18 -11.99
C TYR A 146 -6.22 -4.17 -13.52
N ALA A 147 -7.28 -4.80 -14.05
CA ALA A 147 -7.63 -4.68 -15.47
C ALA A 147 -7.99 -3.24 -15.89
N LEU A 148 -8.42 -2.39 -14.94
CA LEU A 148 -8.69 -0.98 -15.20
C LEU A 148 -7.43 -0.09 -15.20
N LYS A 149 -6.27 -0.63 -14.83
CA LYS A 149 -5.03 0.16 -14.69
C LYS A 149 -4.66 0.89 -15.98
N GLU A 150 -4.78 0.24 -17.13
CA GLU A 150 -4.48 0.83 -18.44
C GLU A 150 -5.46 1.93 -18.83
N GLN A 151 -6.72 1.83 -18.39
CA GLN A 151 -7.75 2.84 -18.65
C GLN A 151 -7.55 4.07 -17.76
N VAL A 152 -7.14 3.87 -16.50
CA VAL A 152 -6.97 4.94 -15.51
C VAL A 152 -5.62 5.64 -15.66
N ASN A 153 -4.57 4.90 -16.01
CA ASN A 153 -3.24 5.44 -16.21
C ASN A 153 -2.57 4.76 -17.43
N PRO A 154 -2.86 5.23 -18.66
CA PRO A 154 -2.30 4.65 -19.88
C PRO A 154 -0.78 4.83 -20.00
N ASN A 155 -0.18 5.75 -19.21
CA ASN A 155 1.26 6.00 -19.17
C ASN A 155 1.95 5.25 -18.01
N ALA A 156 1.24 4.38 -17.28
CA ALA A 156 1.83 3.65 -16.15
C ALA A 156 3.07 2.86 -16.58
N GLY A 157 4.19 3.09 -15.89
CA GLY A 157 5.48 2.44 -16.17
C GLY A 157 6.34 3.13 -17.23
N ARG A 158 5.86 4.21 -17.86
CA ARG A 158 6.69 5.09 -18.69
C ARG A 158 7.40 6.13 -17.81
N PRO A 159 8.62 6.56 -18.16
CA PRO A 159 9.25 7.70 -17.51
C PRO A 159 8.33 8.93 -17.61
N LEU A 160 8.22 9.68 -16.52
CA LEU A 160 7.44 10.92 -16.52
C LEU A 160 8.04 11.90 -17.54
N SER A 161 7.17 12.50 -18.35
CA SER A 161 7.52 13.65 -19.20
C SER A 161 7.90 14.86 -18.34
N ASP A 162 8.58 15.85 -18.94
CA ASP A 162 8.95 17.07 -18.23
C ASP A 162 7.72 17.82 -17.71
N GLU A 163 6.61 17.80 -18.46
CA GLU A 163 5.33 18.40 -18.05
C GLU A 163 4.71 17.63 -16.87
N GLU A 164 4.70 16.30 -16.89
CA GLU A 164 4.21 15.48 -15.78
C GLU A 164 5.07 15.68 -14.51
N ARG A 165 6.39 15.77 -14.66
CA ARG A 165 7.31 16.10 -13.56
C ARG A 165 7.03 17.49 -12.99
N GLN A 166 6.80 18.47 -13.85
CA GLN A 166 6.47 19.83 -13.46
C GLN A 166 5.16 19.89 -12.65
N HIS A 167 4.15 19.12 -13.05
CA HIS A 167 2.90 19.00 -12.30
C HIS A 167 3.08 18.29 -10.94
N MET A 168 3.94 17.28 -10.87
CA MET A 168 4.12 16.49 -9.64
C MET A 168 5.02 17.15 -8.60
N PHE A 169 6.07 17.87 -9.02
CA PHE A 169 7.11 18.39 -8.12
C PHE A 169 7.19 19.91 -8.08
N GLY A 170 6.41 20.60 -8.91
CA GLY A 170 6.44 22.05 -9.01
C GLY A 170 7.68 22.58 -9.76
N ARG A 171 7.70 23.90 -9.95
CA ARG A 171 8.79 24.63 -10.61
C ARG A 171 9.87 24.87 -9.55
N ARG A 172 11.10 24.38 -9.76
CA ARG A 172 12.26 24.74 -8.95
C ARG A 172 12.76 26.13 -9.31
#